data_AF-A0A1T5N641-F1
#
_entry.id   AF-A0A1T5N641-F1
#
_cell.length_a   1.000
_cell.length_b   1.000
_cell.length_c   1.000
_cell.angle_alpha   90.00
_cell.angle_beta   90.00
_cell.angle_gamma   90.00
#
_symmetry.space_group_name_H-M   'P 1'
#
loop_
_entity.id
_entity.type
_entity.pdbx_description
1 polymer ?
#
loop_
_entity_poly.entity_id
_entity_poly.type
_entity_poly.pdbx_seq_one_letter_code
_entity_poly.pdbx_strand_id
1 'polypeptide(L)'
;MIKQFVYGLLLAALLQSGIQPAAAQSTGKLEVAASFDRERPGNVAVSPSGRVFITMSDATVSPYKVKEVLPDGSVADFPDTTWTRNPQGYSYKGINATIGIQVTADNVLWVLDLGNRKAIPAQAPKLVAWDIETRKLLHVYPIPDAVLKPSSFLQDFVIDEKRHTAVIADMSMGGLILPAAPAFVVVDLQTGYARRILENHPSFQPVDEDVVINGHAVSHVFPDGSVLNPRYPLNPISIDPKMEWIYFGALGGRSIYRIAAAALSNQALSDSALSGKITYYAPKPKSDGFKVGDGGILFVTDVENSAVVMATPAGYSTLVKDTILISWPDGLAIAPNGYLYLVSDQLHKRPFWNQGKEESKPPFYLLRIKIDKP
;
A
#
# COMPACT_ATOMS: atom_id res chain seq x y z
N MET A 1 -43.07 -47.76 55.33
CA MET A 1 -42.17 -48.39 54.33
C MET A 1 -42.36 -47.63 53.02
N ILE A 2 -41.53 -46.62 52.75
CA ILE A 2 -41.56 -45.80 51.53
C ILE A 2 -40.16 -45.91 50.93
N LYS A 3 -40.03 -46.50 49.73
CA LYS A 3 -38.78 -46.55 48.97
C LYS A 3 -38.90 -45.57 47.79
N GLN A 4 -38.09 -44.52 47.81
CA GLN A 4 -37.87 -43.62 46.69
C GLN A 4 -36.97 -44.29 45.63
N PHE A 5 -37.37 -44.20 44.37
CA PHE A 5 -36.53 -44.51 43.22
C PHE A 5 -35.88 -43.21 42.72
N VAL A 6 -34.55 -43.19 42.62
CA VAL A 6 -33.77 -42.11 41.98
C VAL A 6 -33.46 -42.56 40.56
N TYR A 7 -33.95 -41.82 39.57
CA TYR A 7 -33.52 -41.93 38.17
C TYR A 7 -32.27 -41.08 37.96
N GLY A 8 -31.14 -41.72 37.63
CA GLY A 8 -29.93 -41.05 37.20
C GLY A 8 -29.99 -40.71 35.70
N LEU A 9 -29.97 -39.41 35.37
CA LEU A 9 -29.78 -38.90 34.02
C LEU A 9 -28.28 -38.89 33.69
N LEU A 10 -27.86 -39.77 32.77
CA LEU A 10 -26.55 -39.72 32.12
C LEU A 10 -26.61 -38.74 30.94
N LEU A 11 -26.06 -37.55 31.12
CA LEU A 11 -25.78 -36.61 30.03
C LEU A 11 -24.50 -37.05 29.31
N ALA A 12 -24.64 -37.55 28.08
CA ALA A 12 -23.53 -37.75 27.17
C ALA A 12 -23.09 -36.39 26.61
N ALA A 13 -21.93 -35.90 27.04
CA ALA A 13 -21.29 -34.73 26.47
C ALA A 13 -20.65 -35.09 25.12
N LEU A 14 -21.28 -34.66 24.03
CA LEU A 14 -20.68 -34.67 22.69
C LEU A 14 -19.61 -33.56 22.64
N LEU A 15 -18.35 -33.94 22.82
CA LEU A 15 -17.20 -33.08 22.54
C LEU A 15 -17.13 -32.86 21.01
N GLN A 16 -17.67 -31.73 20.55
CA GLN A 16 -17.34 -31.21 19.22
C GLN A 16 -15.89 -30.72 19.26
N SER A 17 -14.98 -31.54 18.74
CA SER A 17 -13.62 -31.13 18.41
C SER A 17 -13.68 -30.15 17.24
N GLY A 18 -13.86 -28.87 17.56
CA GLY A 18 -13.63 -27.79 16.61
C GLY A 18 -12.17 -27.81 16.17
N ILE A 19 -11.92 -28.21 14.92
CA ILE A 19 -10.64 -27.96 14.26
C ILE A 19 -10.59 -26.44 14.05
N GLN A 20 -9.98 -25.72 14.99
CA GLN A 20 -9.54 -24.36 14.73
C GLN A 20 -8.45 -24.44 13.64
N PRO A 21 -8.57 -23.68 12.53
CA PRO A 21 -7.43 -23.53 11.64
C PRO A 21 -6.30 -22.91 12.45
N ALA A 22 -5.17 -23.60 12.52
CA ALA A 22 -3.96 -23.08 13.16
C ALA A 22 -3.61 -21.76 12.45
N ALA A 23 -3.67 -20.65 13.19
CA ALA A 23 -3.10 -19.41 12.71
C ALA A 23 -1.62 -19.67 12.44
N ALA A 24 -1.14 -19.35 11.23
CA ALA A 24 0.29 -19.32 10.97
C ALA A 24 0.92 -18.30 11.94
N GLN A 25 1.51 -18.77 13.03
CA GLN A 25 2.32 -17.92 13.89
C GLN A 25 3.62 -17.65 13.13
N SER A 26 4.11 -16.41 13.08
CA SER A 26 5.40 -16.16 12.46
C SER A 26 6.48 -16.99 13.15
N THR A 27 7.14 -17.84 12.38
CA THR A 27 8.29 -18.64 12.83
C THR A 27 9.60 -17.85 12.73
N GLY A 28 9.57 -16.69 12.05
CA GLY A 28 10.73 -15.87 11.72
C GLY A 28 10.96 -14.70 12.68
N LYS A 29 12.24 -14.42 12.97
CA LYS A 29 12.68 -13.18 13.63
C LYS A 29 12.51 -11.99 12.67
N LEU A 30 12.11 -10.83 13.18
CA LEU A 30 12.15 -9.57 12.42
C LEU A 30 13.61 -9.16 12.21
N GLU A 31 13.99 -8.97 10.95
CA GLU A 31 15.36 -8.63 10.53
C GLU A 31 15.39 -7.24 9.89
N VAL A 32 16.47 -6.49 10.13
CA VAL A 32 16.79 -5.29 9.36
C VAL A 32 17.47 -5.71 8.06
N ALA A 33 16.81 -5.50 6.92
CA ALA A 33 17.39 -5.76 5.61
C ALA A 33 18.24 -4.59 5.12
N ALA A 34 17.84 -3.36 5.44
CA ALA A 34 18.64 -2.15 5.26
C ALA A 34 18.22 -1.06 6.24
N SER A 35 19.16 -0.19 6.61
CA SER A 35 18.93 1.02 7.40
C SER A 35 19.27 2.26 6.58
N PHE A 36 18.45 3.29 6.72
CA PHE A 36 18.62 4.56 6.03
C PHE A 36 18.87 5.66 7.05
N ASP A 37 20.12 6.08 7.18
CA ASP A 37 20.55 7.08 8.18
C ASP A 37 20.18 8.52 7.80
N ARG A 38 19.64 8.72 6.59
CA ARG A 38 19.29 10.04 6.06
C ARG A 38 18.02 10.01 5.24
N GLU A 39 18.01 9.20 4.19
CA GLU A 39 16.94 9.13 3.20
C GLU A 39 15.72 8.42 3.79
N ARG A 40 14.51 8.94 3.59
CA ARG A 40 13.30 8.27 4.04
C ARG A 40 12.76 7.36 2.94
N PRO A 41 12.70 6.04 3.14
CA PRO A 41 12.03 5.15 2.20
C PRO A 41 10.50 5.32 2.27
N GLY A 42 9.80 4.99 1.18
CA GLY A 42 8.33 4.94 1.14
C GLY A 42 7.82 3.52 0.89
N ASN A 43 7.85 3.07 -0.37
CA ASN A 43 7.36 1.75 -0.77
C ASN A 43 8.49 0.85 -1.27
N VAL A 44 8.26 -0.46 -1.19
CA VAL A 44 9.22 -1.50 -1.60
C VAL A 44 8.59 -2.44 -2.64
N ALA A 45 9.40 -2.91 -3.58
CA ALA A 45 9.06 -3.97 -4.52
C ALA A 45 10.18 -5.02 -4.55
N VAL A 46 9.81 -6.27 -4.82
CA VAL A 46 10.77 -7.38 -4.97
C VAL A 46 10.52 -8.06 -6.31
N SER A 47 11.58 -8.24 -7.09
CA SER A 47 11.54 -8.93 -8.39
C SER A 47 11.44 -10.46 -8.25
N PRO A 48 11.06 -11.18 -9.31
CA PRO A 48 11.13 -12.65 -9.37
C PRO A 48 12.51 -13.24 -9.04
N SER A 49 13.60 -12.53 -9.35
CA SER A 49 14.97 -12.93 -9.02
C SER A 49 15.40 -12.55 -7.60
N GLY A 50 14.54 -11.88 -6.82
CA GLY A 50 14.80 -11.50 -5.44
C GLY A 50 15.51 -10.15 -5.27
N ARG A 51 15.75 -9.39 -6.35
CA ARG A 51 16.25 -8.01 -6.27
C ARG A 51 15.20 -7.11 -5.63
N VAL A 52 15.63 -6.19 -4.77
CA VAL A 52 14.76 -5.34 -3.95
C VAL A 52 14.89 -3.89 -4.37
N PHE A 53 13.78 -3.25 -4.70
CA PHE A 53 13.72 -1.85 -5.11
C PHE A 53 12.86 -1.05 -4.15
N ILE A 54 13.21 0.21 -3.93
CA ILE A 54 12.59 1.04 -2.91
C ILE A 54 12.50 2.49 -3.37
N THR A 55 11.38 3.15 -3.07
CA THR A 55 11.18 4.58 -3.34
C THR A 55 11.63 5.44 -2.16
N MET A 56 12.08 6.67 -2.44
CA MET A 56 12.49 7.64 -1.43
C MET A 56 11.46 8.77 -1.35
N SER A 57 10.75 8.86 -0.22
CA SER A 57 9.62 9.76 -0.01
C SER A 57 10.04 11.20 0.34
N ASP A 58 11.24 11.41 0.89
CA ASP A 58 11.77 12.76 1.17
C ASP A 58 12.77 13.22 0.10
N ALA A 59 12.30 14.08 -0.79
CA ALA A 59 13.09 14.66 -1.87
C ALA A 59 14.17 15.67 -1.43
N THR A 60 14.13 16.15 -0.18
CA THR A 60 15.07 17.18 0.31
C THR A 60 16.42 16.59 0.71
N VAL A 61 16.45 15.29 1.00
CA VAL A 61 17.66 14.60 1.47
C VAL A 61 18.44 13.95 0.32
N SER A 62 17.71 13.42 -0.68
CA SER A 62 18.30 12.76 -1.84
C SER A 62 17.71 13.26 -3.15
N PRO A 63 18.56 13.56 -4.15
CA PRO A 63 18.04 13.84 -5.49
C PRO A 63 17.46 12.58 -6.14
N TYR A 64 17.85 11.38 -5.71
CA TYR A 64 17.46 10.11 -6.30
C TYR A 64 16.23 9.52 -5.62
N LYS A 65 15.16 9.26 -6.39
CA LYS A 65 13.85 8.85 -5.88
C LYS A 65 13.63 7.34 -5.83
N VAL A 66 14.48 6.57 -6.51
CA VAL A 66 14.36 5.10 -6.62
C VAL A 66 15.74 4.48 -6.44
N LYS A 67 15.80 3.43 -5.63
CA LYS A 67 17.04 2.74 -5.28
C LYS A 67 16.85 1.24 -5.29
N GLU A 68 17.95 0.53 -5.48
CA GLU A 68 18.06 -0.92 -5.29
C GLU A 68 18.77 -1.18 -3.96
N VAL A 69 18.20 -2.06 -3.13
CA VAL A 69 18.84 -2.58 -1.92
C VAL A 69 19.54 -3.88 -2.28
N LEU A 70 20.86 -3.89 -2.16
CA LEU A 70 21.72 -5.02 -2.51
C LEU A 70 21.71 -6.10 -1.41
N PRO A 71 22.14 -7.33 -1.70
CA PRO A 71 22.09 -8.43 -0.74
C PRO A 71 22.87 -8.21 0.57
N ASP A 72 23.87 -7.33 0.56
CA ASP A 72 24.66 -6.93 1.73
C ASP A 72 24.03 -5.79 2.54
N GLY A 73 22.85 -5.31 2.13
CA GLY A 73 22.13 -4.19 2.73
C GLY A 73 22.57 -2.81 2.26
N SER A 74 23.58 -2.72 1.39
CA SER A 74 23.98 -1.46 0.77
C SER A 74 22.93 -1.00 -0.27
N VAL A 75 22.91 0.29 -0.56
CA VAL A 75 21.87 0.90 -1.39
C VAL A 75 22.49 1.63 -2.58
N ALA A 76 21.98 1.34 -3.79
CA ALA A 76 22.44 1.93 -5.04
C ALA A 76 21.30 2.66 -5.76
N ASP A 77 21.60 3.75 -6.45
CA ASP A 77 20.60 4.45 -7.26
C ASP A 77 20.20 3.60 -8.48
N PHE A 78 18.91 3.55 -8.79
CA PHE A 78 18.36 2.68 -9.84
C PHE A 78 17.18 3.35 -10.56
N PRO A 79 17.03 3.25 -11.91
CA PRO A 79 17.84 2.47 -12.87
C PRO A 79 19.03 3.25 -13.45
N ASP A 80 18.95 4.57 -13.44
CA ASP A 80 20.01 5.50 -13.86
C ASP A 80 19.96 6.78 -13.03
N THR A 81 20.82 7.76 -13.31
CA THR A 81 20.87 9.04 -12.58
C THR A 81 20.07 10.18 -13.24
N THR A 82 19.48 9.94 -14.41
CA THR A 82 18.70 10.94 -15.17
C THR A 82 17.23 10.88 -14.81
N TRP A 83 16.64 9.69 -14.85
CA TRP A 83 15.21 9.47 -14.61
C TRP A 83 14.82 9.47 -13.14
N THR A 84 15.78 9.15 -12.27
CA THR A 84 15.56 9.06 -10.81
C THR A 84 15.64 10.41 -10.13
N ARG A 85 15.88 11.50 -10.86
CA ARG A 85 15.93 12.87 -10.34
C ARG A 85 14.76 13.70 -10.84
N ASN A 86 14.53 14.84 -10.18
CA ASN A 86 13.58 15.84 -10.67
C ASN A 86 13.92 16.26 -12.11
N PRO A 87 12.91 16.44 -12.98
CA PRO A 87 13.12 16.99 -14.31
C PRO A 87 13.84 18.35 -14.28
N GLN A 88 14.70 18.59 -15.26
CA GLN A 88 15.50 19.82 -15.38
C GLN A 88 15.07 20.67 -16.56
N GLY A 89 15.12 22.00 -16.38
CA GLY A 89 14.71 22.95 -17.41
C GLY A 89 13.27 22.70 -17.87
N TYR A 90 13.07 22.65 -19.19
CA TYR A 90 11.76 22.37 -19.81
C TYR A 90 11.53 20.88 -20.12
N SER A 91 12.32 19.96 -19.54
CA SER A 91 12.23 18.52 -19.78
C SER A 91 11.11 17.86 -18.96
N TYR A 92 10.53 16.78 -19.50
CA TYR A 92 9.65 15.86 -18.77
C TYR A 92 10.38 14.60 -18.27
N LYS A 93 11.66 14.45 -18.62
CA LYS A 93 12.50 13.31 -18.18
C LYS A 93 12.88 13.50 -16.73
N GLY A 94 12.53 12.52 -15.89
CA GLY A 94 12.74 12.57 -14.45
C GLY A 94 11.49 12.19 -13.66
N ILE A 95 11.66 12.02 -12.35
CA ILE A 95 10.61 11.77 -11.38
C ILE A 95 10.58 12.93 -10.39
N ASN A 96 9.40 13.51 -10.15
CA ASN A 96 9.26 14.63 -9.23
C ASN A 96 9.18 14.15 -7.78
N ALA A 97 8.28 13.20 -7.51
CA ALA A 97 8.08 12.60 -6.21
C ALA A 97 7.50 11.20 -6.38
N THR A 98 8.08 10.22 -5.70
CA THR A 98 7.66 8.82 -5.77
C THR A 98 6.72 8.46 -4.64
N ILE A 99 5.86 7.49 -4.90
CA ILE A 99 5.06 6.82 -3.88
C ILE A 99 5.08 5.30 -4.14
N GLY A 100 4.04 4.70 -4.72
CA GLY A 100 3.98 3.28 -5.11
C GLY A 100 5.08 2.82 -6.09
N ILE A 101 5.43 1.55 -5.97
CA ILE A 101 6.44 0.84 -6.77
C ILE A 101 6.07 -0.64 -6.87
N GLN A 102 6.24 -1.25 -8.05
CA GLN A 102 5.96 -2.67 -8.27
C GLN A 102 6.96 -3.25 -9.26
N VAL A 103 7.33 -4.53 -9.09
CA VAL A 103 8.00 -5.30 -10.14
C VAL A 103 7.04 -6.37 -10.64
N THR A 104 6.86 -6.47 -11.95
CA THR A 104 6.04 -7.50 -12.62
C THR A 104 6.85 -8.76 -12.92
N ALA A 105 6.16 -9.86 -13.25
CA ALA A 105 6.80 -11.18 -13.45
C ALA A 105 7.79 -11.19 -14.63
N ASP A 106 7.63 -10.26 -15.58
CA ASP A 106 8.52 -10.03 -16.71
C ASP A 106 9.73 -9.12 -16.39
N ASN A 107 10.05 -8.91 -15.11
CA ASN A 107 11.18 -8.11 -14.63
C ASN A 107 11.09 -6.61 -15.03
N VAL A 108 9.88 -6.07 -15.10
CA VAL A 108 9.66 -4.63 -15.30
C VAL A 108 9.39 -3.94 -13.97
N LEU A 109 10.21 -2.94 -13.64
CA LEU A 109 10.00 -2.05 -12.50
C LEU A 109 9.08 -0.89 -12.90
N TRP A 110 7.94 -0.80 -12.23
CA TRP A 110 6.96 0.26 -12.35
C TRP A 110 7.06 1.21 -11.16
N VAL A 111 7.06 2.51 -11.42
CA VAL A 111 7.13 3.56 -10.40
C VAL A 111 6.06 4.60 -10.68
N LEU A 112 5.33 4.99 -9.64
CA LEU A 112 4.35 6.08 -9.70
C LEU A 112 5.00 7.41 -9.30
N ASP A 113 5.11 8.33 -10.26
CA ASP A 113 5.47 9.72 -10.03
C ASP A 113 4.21 10.57 -9.80
N LEU A 114 4.18 11.30 -8.69
CA LEU A 114 3.11 12.25 -8.34
C LEU A 114 3.11 13.51 -9.21
N GLY A 115 4.20 13.74 -9.96
CA GLY A 115 4.37 14.92 -10.78
C GLY A 115 4.63 16.19 -9.96
N ASN A 116 4.57 17.32 -10.63
CA ASN A 116 4.70 18.66 -10.04
C ASN A 116 3.95 19.66 -10.92
N ARG A 117 2.68 19.90 -10.58
CA ARG A 117 1.80 20.83 -11.32
C ARG A 117 2.26 22.28 -11.25
N LYS A 118 3.14 22.63 -10.30
CA LYS A 118 3.72 23.97 -10.14
C LYS A 118 5.00 24.18 -10.95
N ALA A 119 5.58 23.11 -11.51
CA ALA A 119 6.76 23.21 -12.38
C ALA A 119 6.41 23.88 -13.71
N ILE A 120 7.44 24.38 -14.42
CA ILE A 120 7.30 24.96 -15.76
C ILE A 120 8.20 24.15 -16.71
N PRO A 121 7.64 23.36 -17.65
CA PRO A 121 6.21 23.15 -17.86
C PRO A 121 5.59 22.28 -16.74
N ALA A 122 4.27 22.38 -16.57
CA ALA A 122 3.55 21.60 -15.57
C ALA A 122 3.79 20.09 -15.80
N GLN A 123 4.12 19.38 -14.73
CA GLN A 123 4.43 17.95 -14.79
C GLN A 123 3.24 17.17 -14.22
N ALA A 124 2.50 16.48 -15.08
CA ALA A 124 1.44 15.57 -14.66
C ALA A 124 2.01 14.36 -13.89
N PRO A 125 1.21 13.71 -13.02
CA PRO A 125 1.55 12.39 -12.51
C PRO A 125 1.80 11.41 -13.66
N LYS A 126 2.64 10.39 -13.46
CA LYS A 126 2.95 9.41 -14.49
C LYS A 126 3.38 8.06 -13.90
N LEU A 127 3.01 6.98 -14.59
CA LEU A 127 3.63 5.67 -14.38
C LEU A 127 4.87 5.58 -15.28
N VAL A 128 5.97 5.09 -14.73
CA VAL A 128 7.22 4.92 -15.47
C VAL A 128 7.74 3.51 -15.29
N ALA A 129 8.15 2.88 -16.39
CA ALA A 129 8.49 1.47 -16.46
C ALA A 129 9.91 1.25 -16.99
N TRP A 130 10.70 0.41 -16.31
CA TRP A 130 12.04 0.01 -16.74
C TRP A 130 12.22 -1.49 -16.72
N ASP A 131 12.92 -2.00 -17.72
CA ASP A 131 13.48 -3.36 -17.67
C ASP A 131 14.62 -3.37 -16.64
N ILE A 132 14.53 -4.22 -15.61
CA ILE A 132 15.50 -4.16 -14.51
C ILE A 132 16.87 -4.73 -14.86
N GLU A 133 16.95 -5.60 -15.86
CA GLU A 133 18.18 -6.28 -16.26
C GLU A 133 19.03 -5.38 -17.15
N THR A 134 18.41 -4.78 -18.16
CA THR A 134 19.05 -3.87 -19.10
C THR A 134 19.08 -2.42 -18.62
N ARG A 135 18.31 -2.10 -17.57
CA ARG A 135 18.11 -0.74 -17.02
C ARG A 135 17.51 0.24 -18.03
N LYS A 136 16.89 -0.26 -19.10
CA LYS A 136 16.31 0.57 -20.15
C LYS A 136 14.91 1.00 -19.76
N LEU A 137 14.63 2.29 -19.96
CA LEU A 137 13.27 2.81 -19.92
C LEU A 137 12.46 2.13 -21.02
N LEU A 138 11.33 1.53 -20.64
CA LEU A 138 10.39 0.90 -21.55
C LEU A 138 9.25 1.85 -21.90
N HIS A 139 8.58 2.38 -20.86
CA HIS A 139 7.37 3.17 -21.04
C HIS A 139 7.26 4.32 -20.04
N VAL A 140 6.57 5.36 -20.46
CA VAL A 140 6.12 6.48 -19.64
C VAL A 140 4.65 6.69 -19.98
N TYR A 141 3.77 6.56 -18.98
CA TYR A 141 2.32 6.80 -19.11
C TYR A 141 1.96 8.03 -18.28
N PRO A 142 1.89 9.22 -18.91
CA PRO A 142 1.32 10.40 -18.26
C PRO A 142 -0.14 10.14 -17.88
N ILE A 143 -0.53 10.48 -16.67
CA ILE A 143 -1.92 10.42 -16.22
C ILE A 143 -2.60 11.75 -16.61
N PRO A 144 -3.56 11.75 -17.54
CA PRO A 144 -4.09 12.99 -18.09
C PRO A 144 -4.98 13.71 -17.07
N ASP A 145 -5.04 15.04 -17.16
CA ASP A 145 -5.87 15.85 -16.26
C ASP A 145 -7.37 15.48 -16.32
N ALA A 146 -7.84 14.93 -17.43
CA ALA A 146 -9.22 14.48 -17.61
C ALA A 146 -9.65 13.38 -16.62
N VAL A 147 -8.71 12.65 -16.02
CA VAL A 147 -8.99 11.59 -15.01
C VAL A 147 -8.56 11.99 -13.61
N LEU A 148 -8.13 13.24 -13.43
CA LEU A 148 -7.63 13.79 -12.17
C LEU A 148 -8.57 14.90 -11.65
N LYS A 149 -8.51 15.12 -10.35
CA LYS A 149 -9.13 16.24 -9.64
C LYS A 149 -8.04 17.18 -9.14
N PRO A 150 -8.35 18.45 -8.81
CA PRO A 150 -7.42 19.32 -8.11
C PRO A 150 -6.91 18.73 -6.78
N SER A 151 -7.73 17.91 -6.12
CA SER A 151 -7.37 17.18 -4.90
C SER A 151 -6.75 15.80 -5.16
N SER A 152 -6.55 15.35 -6.40
CA SER A 152 -5.99 14.03 -6.67
C SER A 152 -4.67 13.82 -5.94
N PHE A 153 -4.56 12.67 -5.28
CA PHE A 153 -3.36 12.23 -4.61
C PHE A 153 -3.25 10.71 -4.80
N LEU A 154 -2.66 10.34 -5.93
CA LEU A 154 -2.45 8.95 -6.32
C LEU A 154 -1.51 8.30 -5.30
N GLN A 155 -1.96 7.24 -4.62
CA GLN A 155 -1.17 6.60 -3.56
C GLN A 155 -0.39 5.42 -4.10
N ASP A 156 -1.10 4.37 -4.48
CA ASP A 156 -0.52 3.10 -4.86
C ASP A 156 -1.24 2.53 -6.08
N PHE A 157 -0.69 1.48 -6.66
CA PHE A 157 -1.23 0.89 -7.88
C PHE A 157 -0.95 -0.61 -7.97
N VAL A 158 -1.68 -1.25 -8.89
CA VAL A 158 -1.43 -2.63 -9.31
C VAL A 158 -1.34 -2.71 -10.82
N ILE A 159 -0.47 -3.60 -11.29
CA ILE A 159 -0.40 -4.01 -12.70
C ILE A 159 -1.07 -5.37 -12.87
N ASP A 160 -2.16 -5.42 -13.64
CA ASP A 160 -2.75 -6.65 -14.17
C ASP A 160 -2.03 -7.04 -15.47
N GLU A 161 -1.05 -7.93 -15.32
CA GLU A 161 -0.22 -8.43 -16.43
C GLU A 161 -1.04 -9.24 -17.46
N LYS A 162 -2.14 -9.88 -17.04
CA LYS A 162 -2.98 -10.68 -17.96
C LYS A 162 -3.77 -9.80 -18.92
N ARG A 163 -4.12 -8.59 -18.49
CA ARG A 163 -5.01 -7.69 -19.22
C ARG A 163 -4.34 -6.38 -19.61
N HIS A 164 -3.03 -6.25 -19.36
CA HIS A 164 -2.25 -5.06 -19.62
C HIS A 164 -2.92 -3.79 -19.08
N THR A 165 -3.33 -3.83 -17.81
CA THR A 165 -4.08 -2.74 -17.18
C THR A 165 -3.38 -2.32 -15.89
N ALA A 166 -3.15 -1.03 -15.70
CA ALA A 166 -2.81 -0.48 -14.39
C ALA A 166 -4.06 0.05 -13.69
N VAL A 167 -4.20 -0.21 -12.39
CA VAL A 167 -5.25 0.38 -11.55
C VAL A 167 -4.57 1.13 -10.42
N ILE A 168 -4.83 2.44 -10.35
CA ILE A 168 -4.23 3.36 -9.39
C ILE A 168 -5.30 3.78 -8.38
N ALA A 169 -4.96 3.70 -7.09
CA ALA A 169 -5.74 4.23 -6.00
C ALA A 169 -5.54 5.75 -5.90
N ASP A 170 -6.58 6.54 -6.18
CA ASP A 170 -6.57 7.98 -5.95
C ASP A 170 -7.33 8.29 -4.65
N MET A 171 -6.59 8.74 -3.63
CA MET A 171 -7.14 9.16 -2.34
C MET A 171 -7.97 10.45 -2.45
N SER A 172 -7.62 11.30 -3.43
CA SER A 172 -8.23 12.60 -3.68
C SER A 172 -8.24 13.55 -2.46
N MET A 173 -7.14 13.55 -1.71
CA MET A 173 -6.89 14.42 -0.53
C MET A 173 -5.57 15.21 -0.62
N GLY A 174 -5.07 15.43 -1.84
CA GLY A 174 -3.85 16.19 -2.12
C GLY A 174 -3.97 17.63 -1.64
N GLY A 175 -2.93 18.11 -0.96
CA GLY A 175 -2.93 19.45 -0.35
C GLY A 175 -3.98 19.65 0.76
N LEU A 176 -4.51 18.56 1.33
CA LEU A 176 -5.61 18.57 2.32
C LEU A 176 -6.90 19.21 1.81
N ILE A 177 -7.13 19.19 0.49
CA ILE A 177 -8.35 19.68 -0.12
C ILE A 177 -9.50 18.70 0.19
N LEU A 178 -10.54 19.19 0.85
CA LEU A 178 -11.73 18.44 1.25
C LEU A 178 -13.01 19.03 0.62
N PRO A 179 -14.09 18.24 0.47
CA PRO A 179 -14.18 16.80 0.73
C PRO A 179 -13.34 15.99 -0.27
N ALA A 180 -12.78 14.87 0.20
CA ALA A 180 -12.10 13.93 -0.68
C ALA A 180 -13.12 13.20 -1.57
N ALA A 181 -12.73 12.88 -2.81
CA ALA A 181 -13.55 12.18 -3.77
C ALA A 181 -12.80 10.97 -4.34
N PRO A 182 -12.43 9.98 -3.50
CA PRO A 182 -11.52 8.90 -3.88
C PRO A 182 -12.06 8.10 -5.07
N ALA A 183 -11.19 7.57 -5.91
CA ALA A 183 -11.57 6.79 -7.08
C ALA A 183 -10.46 5.83 -7.50
N PHE A 184 -10.79 4.92 -8.42
CA PHE A 184 -9.75 4.29 -9.22
C PHE A 184 -9.47 5.12 -10.47
N VAL A 185 -8.19 5.22 -10.81
CA VAL A 185 -7.74 5.61 -12.16
C VAL A 185 -7.22 4.34 -12.84
N VAL A 186 -7.91 3.92 -13.90
CA VAL A 186 -7.55 2.73 -14.68
C VAL A 186 -6.87 3.18 -15.96
N VAL A 187 -5.71 2.60 -16.25
CA VAL A 187 -4.92 2.87 -17.45
C VAL A 187 -4.77 1.59 -18.25
N ASP A 188 -5.20 1.62 -19.51
CA ASP A 188 -4.89 0.59 -20.50
C ASP A 188 -3.43 0.77 -20.95
N LEU A 189 -2.58 -0.21 -20.64
CA LEU A 189 -1.13 -0.12 -20.90
C LEU A 189 -0.77 -0.39 -22.36
N GLN A 190 -1.70 -0.89 -23.18
CA GLN A 190 -1.47 -1.05 -24.61
C GLN A 190 -1.71 0.26 -25.37
N THR A 191 -2.72 1.02 -24.97
CA THR A 191 -3.17 2.23 -25.68
C THR A 191 -2.80 3.54 -24.96
N GLY A 192 -2.52 3.48 -23.65
CA GLY A 192 -2.36 4.66 -22.79
C GLY A 192 -3.68 5.34 -22.42
N TYR A 193 -4.84 4.79 -22.84
CA TYR A 193 -6.13 5.34 -22.47
C TYR A 193 -6.36 5.21 -20.96
N ALA A 194 -6.80 6.30 -20.33
CA ALA A 194 -7.07 6.35 -18.91
C ALA A 194 -8.52 6.72 -18.63
N ARG A 195 -9.10 6.15 -17.58
CA ARG A 195 -10.44 6.48 -17.08
C ARG A 195 -10.47 6.56 -15.56
N ARG A 196 -11.29 7.46 -15.03
CA ARG A 196 -11.62 7.55 -13.61
C ARG A 196 -12.97 6.86 -13.37
N ILE A 197 -13.03 5.95 -12.41
CA ILE A 197 -14.23 5.14 -12.15
C ILE A 197 -14.48 5.00 -10.65
N LEU A 198 -15.74 4.69 -10.31
CA LEU A 198 -16.19 4.45 -8.93
C LEU A 198 -15.96 5.65 -8.01
N GLU A 199 -16.03 6.87 -8.55
CA GLU A 199 -15.75 8.09 -7.80
C GLU A 199 -16.64 8.18 -6.55
N ASN A 200 -15.99 8.43 -5.41
CA ASN A 200 -16.59 8.57 -4.09
C ASN A 200 -17.39 7.33 -3.62
N HIS A 201 -17.11 6.13 -4.15
CA HIS A 201 -17.83 4.91 -3.76
C HIS A 201 -17.66 4.61 -2.25
N PRO A 202 -18.70 4.11 -1.54
CA PRO A 202 -18.64 3.87 -0.09
C PRO A 202 -17.49 2.96 0.37
N SER A 203 -17.09 1.98 -0.44
CA SER A 203 -15.96 1.08 -0.13
C SER A 203 -14.59 1.77 -0.13
N PHE A 204 -14.51 3.01 -0.61
CA PHE A 204 -13.30 3.82 -0.61
C PHE A 204 -13.22 4.76 0.59
N GLN A 205 -14.28 4.83 1.40
CA GLN A 205 -14.36 5.76 2.51
C GLN A 205 -13.75 5.18 3.79
N PRO A 206 -13.08 6.02 4.60
CA PRO A 206 -12.65 5.65 5.93
C PRO A 206 -13.84 5.55 6.90
N VAL A 207 -13.61 5.00 8.10
CA VAL A 207 -14.54 5.20 9.21
C VAL A 207 -14.38 6.62 9.77
N ASP A 208 -15.39 7.13 10.47
CA ASP A 208 -15.32 8.45 11.11
C ASP A 208 -14.55 8.40 12.44
N GLU A 209 -13.27 8.05 12.36
CA GLU A 209 -12.37 7.96 13.51
C GLU A 209 -10.98 8.47 13.13
N ASP A 210 -10.30 9.10 14.08
CA ASP A 210 -8.90 9.52 13.93
C ASP A 210 -7.99 8.29 13.82
N VAL A 211 -6.90 8.39 13.04
CA VAL A 211 -5.77 7.47 13.19
C VAL A 211 -5.02 7.87 14.46
N VAL A 212 -4.90 6.97 15.43
CA VAL A 212 -4.30 7.25 16.74
C VAL A 212 -3.09 6.35 16.97
N ILE A 213 -1.93 6.94 17.25
CA ILE A 213 -0.67 6.24 17.50
C ILE A 213 -0.16 6.67 18.87
N ASN A 214 0.07 5.70 19.76
CA ASN A 214 0.53 5.95 21.14
C ASN A 214 -0.34 7.00 21.89
N GLY A 215 -1.64 7.01 21.64
CA GLY A 215 -2.58 7.98 22.25
C GLY A 215 -2.64 9.35 21.58
N HIS A 216 -1.89 9.57 20.49
CA HIS A 216 -1.88 10.83 19.74
C HIS A 216 -2.56 10.67 18.39
N ALA A 217 -3.52 11.55 18.09
CA ALA A 217 -4.17 11.61 16.79
C ALA A 217 -3.22 12.20 15.73
N VAL A 218 -3.09 11.50 14.60
CA VAL A 218 -2.40 12.01 13.42
C VAL A 218 -3.18 13.20 12.89
N SER A 219 -2.56 14.38 12.94
CA SER A 219 -3.26 15.65 12.75
C SER A 219 -2.36 16.74 12.16
N HIS A 220 -2.99 17.66 11.43
CA HIS A 220 -2.35 18.84 10.84
C HIS A 220 -2.83 20.11 11.54
N VAL A 221 -1.91 21.03 11.84
CA VAL A 221 -2.25 22.36 12.36
C VAL A 221 -1.91 23.40 11.30
N PHE A 222 -2.91 24.16 10.89
CA PHE A 222 -2.76 25.24 9.92
C PHE A 222 -2.12 26.47 10.57
N PRO A 223 -1.56 27.42 9.78
CA PRO A 223 -0.96 28.64 10.31
C PRO A 223 -1.91 29.52 11.14
N ASP A 224 -3.22 29.41 10.93
CA ASP A 224 -4.25 30.12 11.71
C ASP A 224 -4.61 29.45 13.04
N GLY A 225 -3.96 28.31 13.36
CA GLY A 225 -4.17 27.53 14.57
C GLY A 225 -5.29 26.49 14.48
N SER A 226 -6.02 26.41 13.35
CA SER A 226 -7.03 25.37 13.16
C SER A 226 -6.40 23.99 13.01
N VAL A 227 -7.07 22.97 13.55
CA VAL A 227 -6.61 21.57 13.53
C VAL A 227 -7.46 20.75 12.57
N LEU A 228 -6.81 20.03 11.67
CA LEU A 228 -7.41 19.00 10.84
C LEU A 228 -6.99 17.62 11.34
N ASN A 229 -7.97 16.78 11.66
CA ASN A 229 -7.78 15.35 11.87
C ASN A 229 -8.26 14.63 10.60
N PRO A 230 -7.35 14.23 9.68
CA PRO A 230 -7.78 13.70 8.40
C PRO A 230 -8.45 12.35 8.56
N ARG A 231 -9.48 12.12 7.74
CA ARG A 231 -10.08 10.80 7.51
C ARG A 231 -9.50 10.29 6.20
N TYR A 232 -8.60 9.32 6.25
CA TYR A 232 -7.81 8.90 5.09
C TYR A 232 -8.55 7.85 4.23
N PRO A 233 -9.02 8.20 3.01
CA PRO A 233 -9.78 7.30 2.15
C PRO A 233 -8.89 6.26 1.45
N LEU A 234 -9.35 5.76 0.29
CA LEU A 234 -8.68 4.78 -0.57
C LEU A 234 -7.17 5.03 -0.66
N ASN A 235 -6.40 4.01 -0.28
CA ASN A 235 -4.95 4.00 -0.42
C ASN A 235 -4.48 2.57 -0.77
N PRO A 236 -4.47 1.60 0.17
CA PRO A 236 -3.86 0.31 -0.12
C PRO A 236 -4.65 -0.42 -1.22
N ILE A 237 -3.90 -0.94 -2.19
CA ILE A 237 -4.40 -1.74 -3.30
C ILE A 237 -3.43 -2.87 -3.59
N SER A 238 -3.94 -4.06 -3.89
CA SER A 238 -3.11 -5.23 -4.18
C SER A 238 -3.82 -6.18 -5.12
N ILE A 239 -3.08 -6.84 -6.00
CA ILE A 239 -3.61 -7.83 -6.95
C ILE A 239 -3.05 -9.20 -6.59
N ASP A 240 -3.90 -10.23 -6.61
CA ASP A 240 -3.45 -11.59 -6.29
C ASP A 240 -2.47 -12.14 -7.32
N PRO A 241 -1.63 -13.14 -6.95
CA PRO A 241 -0.67 -13.74 -7.89
C PRO A 241 -1.31 -14.35 -9.14
N LYS A 242 -2.62 -14.62 -9.11
CA LYS A 242 -3.37 -15.16 -10.26
C LYS A 242 -3.97 -14.05 -11.13
N MET A 243 -3.82 -12.78 -10.78
CA MET A 243 -4.45 -11.64 -11.45
C MET A 243 -5.97 -11.82 -11.61
N GLU A 244 -6.61 -12.42 -10.61
CA GLU A 244 -8.06 -12.65 -10.58
C GLU A 244 -8.78 -11.55 -9.81
N TRP A 245 -8.27 -11.20 -8.63
CA TRP A 245 -8.87 -10.22 -7.73
C TRP A 245 -7.92 -9.06 -7.42
N ILE A 246 -8.48 -7.86 -7.46
CA ILE A 246 -7.88 -6.66 -6.89
C ILE A 246 -8.55 -6.40 -5.55
N TYR A 247 -7.72 -6.36 -4.50
CA TYR A 247 -8.06 -6.05 -3.13
C TYR A 247 -7.74 -4.60 -2.86
N PHE A 248 -8.61 -3.90 -2.14
CA PHE A 248 -8.43 -2.49 -1.82
C PHE A 248 -9.11 -2.10 -0.52
N GLY A 249 -8.77 -0.94 0.04
CA GLY A 249 -9.49 -0.36 1.16
C GLY A 249 -9.08 1.08 1.43
N ALA A 250 -9.79 1.73 2.35
CA ALA A 250 -9.37 3.02 2.88
C ALA A 250 -8.25 2.86 3.91
N LEU A 251 -7.32 3.82 3.97
CA LEU A 251 -6.24 3.82 4.97
C LEU A 251 -6.85 3.85 6.38
N GLY A 252 -7.74 4.81 6.62
CA GLY A 252 -8.53 4.95 7.85
C GLY A 252 -9.74 4.02 7.92
N GLY A 253 -9.81 2.97 7.11
CA GLY A 253 -10.92 2.00 7.08
C GLY A 253 -10.64 0.71 7.84
N ARG A 254 -11.70 -0.03 8.18
CA ARG A 254 -11.63 -1.34 8.88
C ARG A 254 -11.96 -2.54 8.01
N SER A 255 -12.08 -2.33 6.71
CA SER A 255 -12.53 -3.35 5.76
C SER A 255 -11.61 -3.43 4.55
N ILE A 256 -11.36 -4.64 4.11
CA ILE A 256 -10.79 -4.98 2.82
C ILE A 256 -11.95 -5.35 1.92
N TYR A 257 -12.01 -4.72 0.76
CA TYR A 257 -12.92 -5.07 -0.32
C TYR A 257 -12.13 -5.70 -1.45
N ARG A 258 -12.83 -6.37 -2.36
CA ARG A 258 -12.25 -6.86 -3.61
C ARG A 258 -13.21 -6.73 -4.77
N ILE A 259 -12.64 -6.66 -5.96
CA ILE A 259 -13.33 -6.72 -7.25
C ILE A 259 -12.51 -7.54 -8.22
N ALA A 260 -13.17 -8.26 -9.14
CA ALA A 260 -12.46 -9.02 -10.16
C ALA A 260 -11.65 -8.06 -11.06
N ALA A 261 -10.38 -8.36 -11.30
CA ALA A 261 -9.51 -7.54 -12.13
C ALA A 261 -10.09 -7.36 -13.55
N ALA A 262 -10.70 -8.43 -14.09
CA ALA A 262 -11.42 -8.41 -15.37
C ALA A 262 -12.58 -7.40 -15.43
N ALA A 263 -13.20 -7.05 -14.30
CA ALA A 263 -14.25 -6.05 -14.28
C ALA A 263 -13.67 -4.65 -14.46
N LEU A 264 -12.56 -4.34 -13.77
CA LEU A 264 -11.90 -3.05 -13.86
C LEU A 264 -11.23 -2.82 -15.22
N SER A 265 -10.80 -3.87 -15.93
CA SER A 265 -10.29 -3.76 -17.30
C SER A 265 -11.40 -3.63 -18.36
N ASN A 266 -12.65 -3.99 -18.03
CA ASN A 266 -13.75 -3.96 -18.99
C ASN A 266 -14.31 -2.54 -19.13
N GLN A 267 -14.00 -1.90 -20.26
CA GLN A 267 -14.42 -0.53 -20.57
C GLN A 267 -15.93 -0.38 -20.83
N ALA A 268 -16.65 -1.48 -21.11
CA ALA A 268 -18.10 -1.44 -21.34
C ALA A 268 -18.92 -1.40 -20.04
N LEU A 269 -18.31 -1.66 -18.88
CA LEU A 269 -19.00 -1.61 -17.59
C LEU A 269 -19.10 -0.16 -17.09
N SER A 270 -20.34 0.25 -16.79
CA SER A 270 -20.63 1.50 -16.09
C SER A 270 -20.23 1.43 -14.61
N ASP A 271 -20.11 2.58 -13.96
CA ASP A 271 -19.84 2.68 -12.52
C ASP A 271 -20.88 1.94 -11.67
N SER A 272 -22.16 1.97 -12.07
CA SER A 272 -23.21 1.20 -11.39
C SER A 272 -23.00 -0.31 -11.51
N ALA A 273 -22.62 -0.79 -12.69
CA ALA A 273 -22.33 -2.21 -12.90
C ALA A 273 -21.05 -2.67 -12.18
N LEU A 274 -20.04 -1.79 -12.07
CA LEU A 274 -18.83 -2.03 -11.31
C LEU A 274 -19.09 -2.03 -9.80
N SER A 275 -19.90 -1.08 -9.30
CA SER A 275 -20.30 -0.98 -7.90
C SER A 275 -20.95 -2.27 -7.42
N GLY A 276 -21.88 -2.83 -8.20
CA GLY A 276 -22.52 -4.12 -7.91
C GLY A 276 -21.60 -5.34 -7.93
N LYS A 277 -20.34 -5.20 -8.33
CA LYS A 277 -19.31 -6.26 -8.35
C LYS A 277 -18.30 -6.15 -7.21
N ILE A 278 -18.34 -5.07 -6.42
CA ILE A 278 -17.49 -4.91 -5.25
C ILE A 278 -18.03 -5.80 -4.13
N THR A 279 -17.14 -6.57 -3.51
CA THR A 279 -17.48 -7.46 -2.40
C THR A 279 -16.61 -7.14 -1.20
N TYR A 280 -17.20 -7.15 0.00
CA TYR A 280 -16.42 -7.21 1.23
C TYR A 280 -15.63 -8.53 1.27
N TYR A 281 -14.37 -8.48 1.70
CA TYR A 281 -13.49 -9.63 1.76
C TYR A 281 -13.12 -10.01 3.21
N ALA A 282 -12.53 -9.08 3.95
CA ALA A 282 -11.96 -9.34 5.27
C ALA A 282 -11.93 -8.07 6.13
N PRO A 283 -11.90 -8.20 7.47
CA PRO A 283 -11.64 -7.06 8.35
C PRO A 283 -10.14 -6.73 8.33
N LYS A 284 -9.80 -5.48 8.65
CA LYS A 284 -8.40 -5.03 8.82
C LYS A 284 -8.28 -3.92 9.87
N PRO A 285 -7.09 -3.71 10.46
CA PRO A 285 -6.78 -2.45 11.15
C PRO A 285 -6.67 -1.28 10.15
N LYS A 286 -6.58 -0.05 10.64
CA LYS A 286 -6.16 1.09 9.81
C LYS A 286 -4.74 0.81 9.28
N SER A 287 -4.53 1.00 8.00
CA SER A 287 -3.35 0.50 7.26
C SER A 287 -2.91 1.52 6.24
N ASP A 288 -1.61 1.73 6.09
CA ASP A 288 -1.07 2.44 4.94
C ASP A 288 -1.07 1.50 3.72
N GLY A 289 -0.25 0.44 3.78
CA GLY A 289 -0.14 -0.58 2.74
C GLY A 289 -0.74 -1.94 3.11
N PHE A 290 -1.01 -2.74 2.09
CA PHE A 290 -1.12 -4.20 2.24
C PHE A 290 -0.65 -4.94 1.00
N LYS A 291 -0.29 -6.22 1.17
CA LYS A 291 0.02 -7.12 0.05
C LYS A 291 -0.77 -8.41 0.17
N VAL A 292 -1.48 -8.79 -0.89
CA VAL A 292 -2.10 -10.12 -0.97
C VAL A 292 -1.05 -11.15 -1.40
N GLY A 293 -0.97 -12.24 -0.65
CA GLY A 293 -0.16 -13.40 -0.97
C GLY A 293 -0.99 -14.55 -1.53
N ASP A 294 -0.38 -15.72 -1.59
CA ASP A 294 -1.05 -16.96 -1.98
C ASP A 294 -2.19 -17.32 -1.03
N GLY A 295 -3.18 -18.06 -1.54
CA GLY A 295 -4.37 -18.44 -0.77
C GLY A 295 -5.30 -17.27 -0.40
N GLY A 296 -5.02 -16.05 -0.86
CA GLY A 296 -5.80 -14.85 -0.55
C GLY A 296 -5.51 -14.27 0.83
N ILE A 297 -4.43 -14.70 1.50
CA ILE A 297 -4.00 -14.10 2.76
C ILE A 297 -3.47 -12.69 2.48
N LEU A 298 -3.98 -11.67 3.17
CA LEU A 298 -3.45 -10.32 3.09
C LEU A 298 -2.51 -10.03 4.25
N PHE A 299 -1.30 -9.58 3.96
CA PHE A 299 -0.40 -8.97 4.93
C PHE A 299 -0.69 -7.48 4.97
N VAL A 300 -1.13 -6.98 6.13
CA VAL A 300 -1.67 -5.63 6.28
C VAL A 300 -0.89 -4.89 7.35
N THR A 301 -0.43 -3.68 7.04
CA THR A 301 0.20 -2.81 8.03
C THR A 301 -0.81 -2.38 9.09
N ASP A 302 -0.44 -2.40 10.36
CA ASP A 302 -1.23 -1.83 11.45
C ASP A 302 -0.54 -0.58 11.97
N VAL A 303 -0.97 0.57 11.43
CA VAL A 303 -0.33 1.87 11.72
C VAL A 303 -0.58 2.33 13.15
N GLU A 304 -1.66 1.86 13.78
CA GLU A 304 -2.03 2.25 15.15
C GLU A 304 -1.29 1.41 16.21
N ASN A 305 -0.86 0.19 15.86
CA ASN A 305 -0.33 -0.78 16.83
C ASN A 305 1.10 -1.26 16.59
N SER A 306 1.85 -0.60 15.70
CA SER A 306 3.25 -0.93 15.41
C SER A 306 3.45 -2.39 14.96
N ALA A 307 2.60 -2.85 14.05
CA ALA A 307 2.51 -4.25 13.69
C ALA A 307 2.24 -4.47 12.20
N VAL A 308 2.39 -5.73 11.78
CA VAL A 308 1.79 -6.27 10.56
C VAL A 308 0.87 -7.40 10.98
N VAL A 309 -0.32 -7.47 10.39
CA VAL A 309 -1.31 -8.53 10.62
C VAL A 309 -1.50 -9.36 9.35
N MET A 310 -1.93 -10.61 9.51
CA MET A 310 -2.50 -11.39 8.41
C MET A 310 -4.02 -11.32 8.48
N ALA A 311 -4.66 -10.93 7.40
CA ALA A 311 -6.10 -10.84 7.27
C ALA A 311 -6.63 -11.88 6.27
N THR A 312 -7.74 -12.52 6.66
CA THR A 312 -8.51 -13.47 5.86
C THR A 312 -10.00 -13.21 6.09
N PRO A 313 -10.91 -13.85 5.32
CA PRO A 313 -12.34 -13.72 5.60
C PRO A 313 -12.77 -14.16 7.01
N ALA A 314 -11.96 -14.98 7.70
CA ALA A 314 -12.22 -15.40 9.07
C ALA A 314 -11.88 -14.34 10.14
N GLY A 315 -11.10 -13.31 9.78
CA GLY A 315 -10.57 -12.32 10.72
C GLY A 315 -9.12 -11.96 10.41
N TYR A 316 -8.48 -11.23 11.32
CA TYR A 316 -7.04 -10.96 11.25
C TYR A 316 -6.32 -11.27 12.56
N SER A 317 -5.04 -11.61 12.46
CA SER A 317 -4.15 -11.88 13.59
C SER A 317 -2.78 -11.22 13.39
N THR A 318 -2.13 -10.81 14.47
CA THR A 318 -0.80 -10.19 14.42
C THR A 318 0.24 -11.19 13.91
N LEU A 319 0.93 -10.83 12.82
CA LEU A 319 2.10 -11.56 12.32
C LEU A 319 3.36 -11.17 13.10
N VAL A 320 3.58 -9.86 13.24
CA VAL A 320 4.75 -9.30 13.92
C VAL A 320 4.40 -7.94 14.52
N LYS A 321 4.97 -7.63 15.67
CA LYS A 321 4.83 -6.34 16.36
C LYS A 321 6.16 -5.95 16.98
N ASP A 322 6.57 -4.72 16.74
CA ASP A 322 7.78 -4.14 17.34
C ASP A 322 7.62 -2.62 17.41
N THR A 323 7.53 -2.08 18.63
CA THR A 323 7.28 -0.64 18.84
C THR A 323 8.49 0.25 18.56
N ILE A 324 9.67 -0.34 18.40
CA ILE A 324 10.91 0.39 18.09
C ILE A 324 11.11 0.41 16.57
N LEU A 325 11.05 -0.75 15.92
CA LEU A 325 11.35 -0.90 14.50
C LEU A 325 10.16 -0.60 13.60
N ILE A 326 8.92 -0.87 14.04
CA ILE A 326 7.69 -0.74 13.23
C ILE A 326 6.85 0.43 13.75
N SER A 327 7.37 1.65 13.70
CA SER A 327 6.62 2.79 14.24
C SER A 327 5.51 3.30 13.30
N TRP A 328 5.79 3.38 12.00
CA TRP A 328 4.82 3.55 10.92
C TRP A 328 5.15 2.53 9.84
N PRO A 329 4.43 1.42 9.76
CA PRO A 329 4.55 0.48 8.65
C PRO A 329 3.86 1.03 7.39
N ASP A 330 4.62 1.24 6.31
CA ASP A 330 4.16 1.86 5.06
C ASP A 330 3.94 0.79 3.97
N GLY A 331 4.92 0.60 3.07
CA GLY A 331 4.84 -0.37 1.97
C GLY A 331 5.24 -1.80 2.33
N LEU A 332 4.60 -2.77 1.68
CA LEU A 332 4.89 -4.21 1.82
C LEU A 332 5.20 -4.86 0.46
N ALA A 333 6.13 -5.83 0.46
CA ALA A 333 6.37 -6.69 -0.69
C ALA A 333 6.65 -8.14 -0.27
N ILE A 334 6.09 -9.10 -1.01
CA ILE A 334 6.35 -10.52 -0.79
C ILE A 334 7.45 -10.95 -1.77
N ALA A 335 8.51 -11.55 -1.23
CA ALA A 335 9.62 -12.07 -1.99
C ALA A 335 9.44 -13.56 -2.32
N PRO A 336 9.89 -14.05 -3.49
CA PRO A 336 9.81 -15.46 -3.90
C PRO A 336 10.48 -16.45 -2.93
N ASN A 337 11.45 -15.95 -2.16
CA ASN A 337 12.16 -16.71 -1.14
C ASN A 337 11.37 -16.85 0.17
N GLY A 338 10.10 -16.41 0.24
CA GLY A 338 9.25 -16.52 1.43
C GLY A 338 9.54 -15.49 2.51
N TYR A 339 10.11 -14.34 2.15
CA TYR A 339 10.19 -13.19 3.05
C TYR A 339 9.10 -12.18 2.71
N LEU A 340 8.50 -11.59 3.75
CA LEU A 340 7.74 -10.36 3.63
C LEU A 340 8.68 -9.20 3.98
N TYR A 341 8.83 -8.27 3.05
CA TYR A 341 9.54 -7.01 3.24
C TYR A 341 8.56 -5.91 3.67
N LEU A 342 9.03 -5.03 4.55
CA LEU A 342 8.26 -3.94 5.14
C LEU A 342 9.11 -2.68 5.22
N VAL A 343 8.58 -1.56 4.73
CA VAL A 343 9.16 -0.24 5.01
C VAL A 343 8.60 0.29 6.33
N SER A 344 9.49 0.82 7.19
CA SER A 344 9.06 1.66 8.31
C SER A 344 9.79 3.01 8.32
N ASP A 345 9.00 4.08 8.24
CA ASP A 345 9.48 5.40 7.81
C ASP A 345 9.18 6.53 8.82
N GLN A 346 8.48 6.22 9.92
CA GLN A 346 8.09 7.18 10.95
C GLN A 346 7.22 8.35 10.41
N LEU A 347 6.33 8.12 9.44
CA LEU A 347 5.55 9.18 8.79
C LEU A 347 4.75 10.06 9.76
N HIS A 348 4.08 9.45 10.76
CA HIS A 348 3.33 10.15 11.80
C HIS A 348 4.14 11.15 12.63
N LYS A 349 5.47 11.05 12.63
CA LYS A 349 6.33 11.96 13.39
C LYS A 349 6.75 13.20 12.60
N ARG A 350 6.34 13.32 11.33
CA ARG A 350 6.62 14.48 10.48
C ARG A 350 5.83 15.70 10.93
N PRO A 351 6.37 16.93 10.79
CA PRO A 351 5.65 18.16 11.12
C PRO A 351 4.25 18.22 10.53
N PHE A 352 4.11 17.79 9.27
CA PHE A 352 2.83 17.82 8.56
C PHE A 352 1.74 16.99 9.24
N TRP A 353 2.11 15.88 9.88
CA TRP A 353 1.23 14.91 10.53
C TRP A 353 1.32 14.90 12.06
N ASN A 354 2.19 15.75 12.62
CA ASN A 354 2.51 15.86 14.03
C ASN A 354 2.45 17.32 14.51
N GLN A 355 1.42 18.04 14.07
CA GLN A 355 1.12 19.39 14.57
C GLN A 355 2.32 20.36 14.51
N GLY A 356 3.09 20.30 13.41
CA GLY A 356 4.25 21.14 13.17
C GLY A 356 5.56 20.67 13.81
N LYS A 357 5.58 19.55 14.55
CA LYS A 357 6.76 19.04 15.24
C LYS A 357 7.48 17.95 14.43
N GLU A 358 8.79 18.12 14.20
CA GLU A 358 9.63 17.06 13.63
C GLU A 358 10.17 16.18 14.76
N GLU A 359 9.64 14.97 14.87
CA GLU A 359 10.06 13.98 15.86
C GLU A 359 10.62 12.71 15.22
N SER A 360 10.59 12.62 13.89
CA SER A 360 11.19 11.49 13.20
C SER A 360 12.71 11.61 13.26
N LYS A 361 13.38 10.48 13.49
CA LYS A 361 14.85 10.41 13.55
C LYS A 361 15.34 9.18 12.82
N PRO A 362 16.33 9.32 11.91
CA PRO A 362 16.96 8.15 11.35
C PRO A 362 17.63 7.30 12.45
N PRO A 363 17.87 6.00 12.19
CA PRO A 363 17.61 5.33 10.92
C PRO A 363 16.11 5.06 10.66
N PHE A 364 15.74 5.13 9.38
CA PHE A 364 14.53 4.49 8.84
C PHE A 364 14.89 3.08 8.36
N TYR A 365 13.91 2.21 8.17
CA TYR A 365 14.20 0.80 7.96
C TYR A 365 13.48 0.20 6.76
N LEU A 366 14.20 -0.64 6.04
CA LEU A 366 13.63 -1.76 5.32
C LEU A 366 13.81 -3.00 6.21
N LEU A 367 12.70 -3.55 6.66
CA LEU A 367 12.64 -4.75 7.49
C LEU A 367 12.22 -5.95 6.63
N ARG A 368 12.53 -7.15 7.10
CA ARG A 368 11.97 -8.38 6.55
C ARG A 368 11.68 -9.41 7.63
N ILE A 369 10.70 -10.25 7.37
CA ILE A 369 10.36 -11.39 8.22
C ILE A 369 10.08 -12.61 7.36
N LYS A 370 10.53 -13.78 7.80
CA LYS A 370 10.18 -15.04 7.13
C LYS A 370 8.70 -15.31 7.36
N ILE A 371 7.97 -15.53 6.28
CA ILE A 371 6.60 -16.02 6.32
C ILE A 371 6.61 -17.48 5.88
N ASP A 372 5.81 -18.30 6.54
CA ASP A 372 5.58 -19.66 6.06
C ASP A 372 4.99 -19.55 4.65
N LYS A 373 5.57 -20.28 3.69
CA LYS A 373 4.93 -20.40 2.38
C LYS A 373 3.58 -21.08 2.64
N PRO A 374 2.45 -20.46 2.28
CA PRO A 374 1.15 -21.10 2.46
C PRO A 374 1.03 -22.40 1.65
#